data_AF-A0A848N5G3-F1
#
_entry.id   AF-A0A848N5G3-F1
#
_cell.length_a   1.000
_cell.length_b   1.000
_cell.length_c   1.000
_cell.angle_alpha   90.00
_cell.angle_beta   90.00
_cell.angle_gamma   90.00
#
_symmetry.space_group_name_H-M   'P 1'
#
loop_
_entity.id
_entity.type
_entity.pdbx_description
1 polymer ?
#
loop_
_entity_poly.entity_id
_entity_poly.type
_entity_poly.pdbx_seq_one_letter_code
_entity_poly.pdbx_strand_id
1 'polypeptide(L)'
;TLIHSLDELMTPSEVITLAGNETKVIEITLQMPKDAFEGYLAGGLRITEVKEEEDSDAPGGEGVAIKNEFAHVVGVVVSNTRDSVQPELELLDVFADQLNYRNVISATLQNFTPTFVNQLAVEATVKRVGEK
;
A
#
# COMPACT_ATOMS: atom_id res chain seq x y z
N THR A 1 1.33 -11.90 12.68
CA THR A 1 1.65 -12.34 11.30
C THR A 1 0.36 -12.29 10.50
N LEU A 2 0.39 -11.85 9.24
CA LEU A 2 -0.80 -11.85 8.38
C LEU A 2 -1.30 -13.29 8.20
N ILE A 3 -2.60 -13.52 8.39
CA ILE A 3 -3.20 -14.85 8.36
C ILE A 3 -3.39 -15.32 6.90
N HIS A 4 -3.70 -14.38 6.00
CA HIS A 4 -3.85 -14.61 4.55
C HIS A 4 -3.29 -13.41 3.79
N SER A 5 -2.68 -13.66 2.63
CA SER A 5 -2.25 -12.61 1.71
C SER A 5 -3.25 -12.46 0.56
N LEU A 6 -3.49 -11.22 0.11
CA LEU A 6 -4.55 -10.94 -0.86
C LEU A 6 -4.26 -11.50 -2.27
N ASP A 7 -2.98 -11.61 -2.63
CA ASP A 7 -2.52 -12.22 -3.88
C ASP A 7 -2.85 -13.71 -3.98
N GLU A 8 -2.88 -14.43 -2.85
CA GLU A 8 -3.31 -15.85 -2.81
C GLU A 8 -4.82 -16.02 -2.99
N LEU A 9 -5.59 -14.97 -2.68
CA LEU A 9 -7.06 -14.98 -2.74
C LEU A 9 -7.59 -14.47 -4.08
N MET A 10 -6.77 -13.81 -4.88
CA MET A 10 -7.15 -13.21 -6.15
C MET A 10 -6.47 -13.93 -7.30
N THR A 11 -7.24 -14.40 -8.28
CA THR A 11 -6.65 -15.01 -9.47
C THR A 11 -6.04 -13.92 -10.36
N PRO A 12 -4.77 -14.04 -10.79
CA PRO A 12 -4.16 -13.07 -11.69
C PRO A 12 -4.93 -13.01 -13.01
N SER A 13 -5.21 -11.80 -13.50
CA SER A 13 -5.74 -11.60 -14.84
C SER A 13 -4.64 -11.84 -15.87
N GLU A 14 -4.96 -12.51 -16.97
CA GLU A 14 -4.06 -12.65 -18.12
C GLU A 14 -3.68 -11.28 -18.72
N VAL A 15 -2.70 -11.28 -19.64
CA VAL A 15 -2.32 -10.09 -20.40
C VAL A 15 -3.52 -9.59 -21.20
N ILE A 16 -3.91 -8.34 -20.97
CA ILE A 16 -5.05 -7.72 -21.66
C ILE A 16 -4.53 -6.93 -22.86
N THR A 17 -4.94 -7.31 -24.06
CA THR A 17 -4.71 -6.52 -25.28
C THR A 17 -5.79 -5.45 -25.40
N LEU A 18 -5.41 -4.19 -25.61
CA LEU A 18 -6.31 -3.07 -25.86
C LEU A 18 -5.94 -2.38 -27.17
N ALA A 19 -6.94 -2.08 -28.01
CA ALA A 19 -6.78 -1.20 -29.16
C ALA A 19 -6.78 0.28 -28.73
N GLY A 20 -6.33 1.16 -29.62
CA GLY A 20 -6.35 2.61 -29.36
C GLY A 20 -7.77 3.12 -29.08
N ASN A 21 -7.93 3.87 -27.98
CA ASN A 21 -9.21 4.37 -27.46
C ASN A 21 -10.22 3.27 -27.09
N GLU A 22 -9.80 2.02 -26.91
CA GLU A 22 -10.65 0.95 -26.43
C GLU A 22 -10.80 0.98 -24.90
N THR A 23 -11.97 0.60 -24.40
CA THR A 23 -12.22 0.35 -22.97
C THR A 23 -12.69 -1.09 -22.80
N LYS A 24 -12.02 -1.86 -21.94
CA LYS A 24 -12.43 -3.22 -21.56
C LYS A 24 -12.72 -3.30 -20.07
N VAL A 25 -13.75 -4.06 -19.73
CA VAL A 25 -14.05 -4.44 -18.34
C VAL A 25 -13.32 -5.75 -18.05
N ILE A 26 -12.54 -5.79 -16.98
CA ILE A 26 -11.80 -6.96 -16.54
C ILE A 26 -12.46 -7.48 -15.28
N GLU A 27 -12.83 -8.75 -15.28
CA GLU A 27 -13.39 -9.43 -14.11
C GLU A 27 -12.27 -10.17 -13.37
N ILE A 28 -12.08 -9.83 -12.09
CA ILE A 28 -11.11 -10.48 -11.22
C ILE A 28 -11.88 -11.21 -10.14
N THR A 29 -11.71 -12.54 -10.08
CA THR A 29 -12.37 -13.36 -9.08
C THR A 29 -11.59 -13.32 -7.77
N LEU A 30 -12.27 -12.95 -6.70
CA LEU A 30 -11.78 -13.03 -5.33
C LEU A 30 -12.37 -14.28 -4.65
N GLN A 31 -11.50 -15.20 -4.24
CA GLN A 31 -11.87 -16.37 -3.45
C GLN A 31 -11.64 -16.09 -1.98
N MET A 32 -12.72 -15.99 -1.19
CA MET A 32 -12.59 -15.80 0.25
C MET A 32 -12.04 -17.06 0.92
N PRO A 33 -11.18 -16.92 1.95
CA PRO A 33 -10.68 -18.05 2.72
C PRO A 33 -11.84 -18.80 3.41
N LYS A 34 -11.64 -20.10 3.68
CA LYS A 34 -12.65 -20.94 4.35
C LYS A 34 -12.91 -20.50 5.77
N ASP A 35 -11.85 -20.11 6.48
CA ASP A 35 -11.93 -19.61 7.83
C ASP A 35 -12.15 -18.09 7.78
N ALA A 36 -13.13 -17.60 8.54
CA ALA A 36 -13.39 -16.18 8.62
C ALA A 36 -12.26 -15.47 9.39
N PHE A 37 -11.91 -14.27 8.96
CA PHE A 37 -10.99 -13.39 9.66
C PHE A 37 -11.71 -12.13 10.13
N GLU A 38 -11.14 -11.49 11.14
CA GLU A 38 -11.62 -10.22 11.66
C GLU A 38 -10.87 -9.05 11.02
N GLY A 39 -11.59 -7.96 10.73
CA GLY A 39 -11.02 -6.73 10.19
C GLY A 39 -10.86 -6.73 8.67
N TYR A 40 -9.78 -6.10 8.20
CA TYR A 40 -9.54 -5.83 6.78
C TYR A 40 -8.26 -6.49 6.26
N LEU A 41 -8.37 -7.16 5.12
CA LEU A 41 -7.22 -7.47 4.26
C LEU A 41 -7.12 -6.38 3.18
N ALA A 42 -5.92 -5.89 2.94
CA ALA A 42 -5.70 -4.84 1.96
C ALA A 42 -4.51 -5.15 1.06
N GLY A 43 -4.67 -4.76 -0.20
CA GLY A 43 -3.65 -4.87 -1.22
C GLY A 43 -4.00 -3.95 -2.38
N GLY A 44 -3.48 -4.26 -3.55
CA GLY A 44 -3.76 -3.46 -4.73
C GLY A 44 -3.47 -4.21 -6.03
N LEU A 45 -4.19 -3.79 -7.05
CA LEU A 45 -3.97 -4.22 -8.42
C LEU A 45 -3.04 -3.20 -9.08
N ARG A 46 -1.87 -3.65 -9.50
CA ARG A 46 -0.93 -2.84 -10.30
C ARG A 46 -1.01 -3.29 -11.74
N ILE A 47 -1.50 -2.41 -12.60
CA ILE A 47 -1.65 -2.65 -14.03
C ILE A 47 -0.53 -1.90 -14.73
N THR A 48 0.28 -2.61 -15.51
CA THR A 48 1.40 -2.06 -16.27
C THR A 48 1.29 -2.44 -17.72
N GLU A 49 1.76 -1.56 -18.60
CA GLU A 49 1.94 -1.87 -20.01
C GLU A 49 3.02 -2.95 -20.17
N VAL A 50 2.68 -4.04 -20.86
CA VAL A 50 3.66 -5.04 -21.29
C VAL A 50 4.29 -4.52 -22.57
N LYS A 51 5.57 -4.16 -22.51
CA LYS A 51 6.33 -3.73 -23.69
C LYS A 51 7.08 -4.94 -24.25
N GLU A 52 7.03 -5.12 -25.57
CA GLU A 52 8.01 -5.95 -26.25
C GLU A 52 9.36 -5.22 -26.14
N GLU A 53 10.44 -5.95 -25.85
CA GLU A 53 11.78 -5.40 -25.91
C GLU A 53 12.06 -5.01 -27.36
N GLU A 54 11.81 -3.74 -27.71
CA GLU A 54 12.36 -3.18 -28.92
C GLU A 54 13.89 -3.19 -28.76
N ASP A 55 14.52 -4.15 -29.45
CA ASP A 55 15.95 -4.15 -29.75
C ASP A 55 16.35 -2.71 -30.10
N SER A 56 17.14 -2.11 -29.22
CA SER A 56 17.61 -0.75 -29.37
C SER A 56 18.68 -0.71 -30.47
N ASP A 57 18.28 -0.74 -31.73
CA ASP A 57 19.09 -0.19 -32.81
C ASP A 57 18.87 1.33 -32.84
N ALA A 58 19.55 2.02 -31.93
CA ALA A 58 19.68 3.46 -31.98
C ALA A 58 20.65 3.82 -33.13
N PRO A 59 20.23 4.55 -34.18
CA PRO A 59 21.18 5.16 -35.10
C PRO A 59 21.88 6.29 -34.34
N GLY A 60 23.21 6.22 -34.23
CA GLY A 60 24.04 7.13 -33.44
C GLY A 60 23.71 8.61 -33.61
N GLY A 61 23.09 9.20 -32.58
CA GLY A 61 22.86 10.64 -32.44
C GLY A 61 22.70 10.98 -30.96
N GLU A 62 23.32 12.09 -30.54
CA GLU A 62 23.35 12.63 -29.16
C GLU A 62 21.95 13.11 -28.69
N GLY A 63 20.98 12.20 -28.62
CA GLY A 63 19.64 12.49 -28.14
C GLY A 63 19.30 11.58 -26.96
N VAL A 64 18.99 12.17 -25.81
CA VAL A 64 18.40 11.42 -24.69
C VAL A 64 16.97 11.03 -25.10
N ALA A 65 16.76 9.76 -25.43
CA ALA A 65 15.42 9.24 -25.67
C ALA A 65 14.71 9.04 -24.33
N ILE A 66 13.69 9.86 -24.04
CA ILE A 66 12.84 9.67 -22.85
C ILE A 66 11.79 8.60 -23.15
N LYS A 67 11.87 7.47 -22.46
CA LYS A 67 10.86 6.40 -22.50
C LYS A 67 9.93 6.54 -21.29
N ASN A 68 8.65 6.85 -21.53
CA ASN A 68 7.65 6.93 -20.47
C ASN A 68 7.06 5.55 -20.16
N GLU A 69 6.91 5.22 -18.88
CA GLU A 69 6.21 4.03 -18.40
C GLU A 69 5.06 4.46 -17.50
N PHE A 70 3.89 3.87 -17.73
CA PHE A 70 2.69 4.18 -16.96
C PHE A 70 2.25 2.93 -16.20
N ALA A 71 1.98 3.12 -14.91
CA ALA A 71 1.40 2.09 -14.05
C ALA A 71 0.16 2.66 -13.37
N HIS A 72 -0.95 1.93 -13.46
CA HIS A 72 -2.18 2.26 -12.75
C HIS A 72 -2.31 1.37 -11.52
N VAL A 73 -2.60 1.97 -10.37
CA VAL A 73 -2.77 1.25 -9.10
C VAL A 73 -4.19 1.45 -8.57
N VAL A 74 -4.89 0.34 -8.34
CA VAL A 74 -6.22 0.32 -7.73
C VAL A 74 -6.11 -0.38 -6.38
N GLY A 75 -6.48 0.31 -5.30
CA GLY A 75 -6.50 -0.28 -3.95
C GLY A 75 -7.68 -1.24 -3.79
N VAL A 76 -7.44 -2.39 -3.16
CA VAL A 76 -8.45 -3.41 -2.87
C VAL A 76 -8.48 -3.66 -1.38
N VAL A 77 -9.67 -3.59 -0.77
CA VAL A 77 -9.91 -3.85 0.65
C VAL A 77 -11.01 -4.89 0.78
N VAL A 78 -10.76 -5.94 1.55
CA VAL A 78 -11.64 -7.09 1.72
C VAL A 78 -11.92 -7.31 3.20
N SER A 79 -13.18 -7.63 3.53
CA SER A 79 -13.61 -7.95 4.90
C SER A 79 -14.70 -9.03 4.85
N ASN A 80 -14.75 -9.89 5.86
CA ASN A 80 -15.85 -10.87 6.01
C ASN A 80 -17.16 -10.21 6.45
N THR A 81 -17.09 -9.13 7.22
CA THR A 81 -18.25 -8.40 7.73
C THR A 81 -18.14 -6.90 7.44
N ARG A 82 -19.27 -6.20 7.46
CA ARG A 82 -19.31 -4.73 7.34
C ARG A 82 -19.15 -4.03 8.68
N ASP A 83 -18.97 -4.80 9.75
CA ASP A 83 -18.83 -4.25 11.09
C ASP A 83 -17.49 -3.53 11.21
N SER A 84 -17.49 -2.39 11.87
CA SER A 84 -16.28 -1.62 12.10
C SER A 84 -15.49 -2.21 13.27
N VAL A 85 -14.26 -2.62 13.01
CA VAL A 85 -13.28 -2.94 14.07
C VAL A 85 -12.69 -1.63 14.58
N GLN A 86 -12.82 -1.36 15.88
CA GLN A 86 -12.32 -0.15 16.52
C GLN A 86 -10.78 -0.24 16.66
N PRO A 87 -10.01 0.76 16.22
CA PRO A 87 -8.56 0.76 16.41
C PRO A 87 -8.17 0.91 17.88
N GLU A 88 -7.17 0.14 18.31
CA GLU A 88 -6.57 0.22 19.65
C GLU A 88 -5.11 0.65 19.50
N LEU A 89 -4.80 1.85 19.98
CA LEU A 89 -3.48 2.46 19.87
C LEU A 89 -2.76 2.49 21.22
N GLU A 90 -1.52 2.01 21.25
CA GLU A 90 -0.66 2.09 22.42
C GLU A 90 0.66 2.77 22.09
N LEU A 91 1.14 3.60 23.03
CA LEU A 91 2.47 4.19 23.00
C LEU A 91 3.46 3.21 23.63
N LEU A 92 4.28 2.57 22.80
CA LEU A 92 5.21 1.53 23.24
C LEU A 92 6.54 2.09 23.74
N ASP A 93 7.04 3.14 23.09
CA ASP A 93 8.34 3.71 23.43
C ASP A 93 8.42 5.19 23.07
N VAL A 94 9.27 5.92 23.80
CA VAL A 94 9.62 7.32 23.55
C VAL A 94 11.13 7.49 23.76
N PHE A 95 11.82 7.95 22.72
CA PHE A 95 13.27 8.03 22.72
C PHE A 95 13.80 9.25 21.96
N ALA A 96 15.03 9.65 22.27
CA ALA A 96 15.72 10.68 21.51
C ALA A 96 16.31 10.08 20.23
N ASP A 97 16.16 10.79 19.12
CA ASP A 97 16.60 10.32 17.80
C ASP A 97 17.11 11.50 16.94
N GLN A 98 17.67 11.20 15.78
CA GLN A 98 18.11 12.18 14.80
C GLN A 98 17.50 11.89 13.42
N LEU A 99 16.61 12.77 12.97
CA LEU A 99 16.03 12.71 11.63
C LEU A 99 16.63 13.82 10.76
N ASN A 100 17.31 13.44 9.67
CA ASN A 100 17.98 14.39 8.76
C ASN A 100 18.91 15.37 9.50
N TYR A 101 19.78 14.85 10.37
CA TYR A 101 20.73 15.62 11.19
C TYR A 101 20.10 16.60 12.20
N ARG A 102 18.80 16.47 12.50
CA ARG A 102 18.11 17.27 13.53
C ARG A 102 17.67 16.38 14.68
N ASN A 103 17.93 16.83 15.91
CA ASN A 103 17.49 16.15 17.12
C ASN A 103 15.96 16.20 17.21
N VAL A 104 15.34 15.03 17.44
CA VAL A 104 13.90 14.87 17.61
C VAL A 104 13.61 13.95 18.80
N ILE A 105 12.40 14.03 19.33
CA ILE A 105 11.85 13.01 20.22
C ILE A 105 10.93 12.14 19.38
N SER A 106 11.30 10.88 19.22
CA SER A 106 10.54 9.88 18.47
C SER A 106 9.67 9.07 19.42
N ALA A 107 8.52 8.62 18.92
CA ALA A 107 7.58 7.80 19.66
C ALA A 107 7.10 6.63 18.78
N THR A 108 7.02 5.44 19.36
CA THR A 108 6.46 4.26 18.70
C THR A 108 5.01 4.09 19.13
N LEU A 109 4.08 4.43 18.24
CA LEU A 109 2.64 4.22 18.42
C LEU A 109 2.19 3.04 17.55
N GLN A 110 1.53 2.05 18.15
CA GLN A 110 1.13 0.81 17.46
C GLN A 110 -0.38 0.59 17.53
N ASN A 111 -1.00 0.26 16.39
CA ASN A 111 -2.35 -0.27 16.32
C ASN A 111 -2.32 -1.80 16.37
N PHE A 112 -2.94 -2.41 17.38
CA PHE A 112 -2.96 -3.87 17.55
C PHE A 112 -4.13 -4.57 16.85
N THR A 113 -5.12 -3.79 16.40
CA THR A 113 -6.32 -4.34 15.76
C THR A 113 -6.16 -4.39 14.23
N PRO A 114 -6.81 -5.35 13.55
CA PRO A 114 -6.73 -5.52 12.09
C PRO A 114 -7.58 -4.48 11.33
N THR A 115 -7.45 -3.20 11.68
CA THR A 115 -8.21 -2.09 11.11
C THR A 115 -7.31 -0.91 10.76
N PHE A 116 -7.81 -0.01 9.91
CA PHE A 116 -7.08 1.21 9.58
C PHE A 116 -7.33 2.31 10.61
N VAL A 117 -6.29 3.07 10.90
CA VAL A 117 -6.41 4.35 11.62
C VAL A 117 -6.43 5.47 10.60
N ASN A 118 -7.63 5.98 10.31
CA ASN A 118 -7.81 7.08 9.38
C ASN A 118 -7.82 8.41 10.14
N GLN A 119 -7.15 9.42 9.57
CA GLN A 119 -7.12 10.79 10.10
C GLN A 119 -6.60 10.88 11.55
N LEU A 120 -5.51 10.16 11.85
CA LEU A 120 -4.86 10.23 13.15
C LEU A 120 -4.36 11.66 13.45
N ALA A 121 -4.77 12.21 14.59
CA ALA A 121 -4.19 13.42 15.17
C ALA A 121 -3.56 13.08 16.52
N VAL A 122 -2.34 13.56 16.75
CA VAL A 122 -1.59 13.32 17.99
C VAL A 122 -1.26 14.67 18.62
N GLU A 123 -1.66 14.85 19.87
CA GLU A 123 -1.25 15.98 20.70
C GLU A 123 -0.23 15.47 21.74
N ALA A 124 0.95 16.08 21.76
CA ALA A 124 2.05 15.68 22.63
C ALA A 124 2.69 16.90 23.29
N THR A 125 3.10 16.75 24.55
CA THR A 125 3.82 17.78 25.31
C THR A 125 5.13 17.21 25.83
N VAL A 126 6.26 17.81 25.46
CA VAL A 126 7.58 17.46 25.97
C VAL A 126 7.96 18.44 27.07
N LYS A 127 8.29 17.94 28.26
CA LYS A 127 8.72 18.75 29.41
C LYS A 127 10.07 18.28 29.93
N ARG A 128 10.80 19.19 30.56
CA ARG A 128 11.99 18.81 31.33
C ARG A 128 11.54 17.97 32.53
N VAL A 129 12.33 16.95 32.88
CA VAL A 129 12.08 16.14 34.08
C VAL A 129 12.01 17.06 35.30
N GLY A 130 10.85 17.05 35.99
CA GLY A 130 10.58 17.84 37.19
C GLY A 130 9.89 19.18 36.99
N GLU A 131 9.61 19.59 35.75
CA GLU A 131 8.87 20.82 35.44
C GLU A 131 7.36 20.51 35.38
N LYS A 132 6.55 21.22 36.19
CA LYS A 132 5.08 21.06 36.22
C LYS A 132 4.42 21.67 35.00
#